data_AF-A0A351HED6-F1
#
_entry.id   AF-A0A351HED6-F1
#
_cell.length_a   1.000
_cell.length_b   1.000
_cell.length_c   1.000
_cell.angle_alpha   90.00
_cell.angle_beta   90.00
_cell.angle_gamma   90.00
#
_symmetry.space_group_name_H-M   'P 1'
#
loop_
_entity.id
_entity.type
_entity.pdbx_description
1 polymer ?
#
loop_
_entity_poly.entity_id
_entity_poly.type
_entity_poly.pdbx_seq_one_letter_code
_entity_poly.pdbx_strand_id
1 'polypeptide(L)'
;AFVGAGDIEEFAAAFVSWIQASGCASGCEGNVLDAALLDYLKPRLSPDCTLKSQEPLGRKTTMRIGGAARFYAEPANLSDLRVLLQSAELFKLATFCLGRGSNLLVSDAGFDGLVIRFSAPAWRRVESLGEERIWAAAGGRLKEICGYAAKHGLGGFEFLEGIPGAVGGALRMNAGAMGSWMFDIVERVQFIDEFGHYQDLPKEAFHFGYRKVEEISRGIALGAILRSADLDSEISIRGRIDSYSSSRKESQPRGASAGCIFKNPEGNYAGKLIDELGIKGMRVGAAEVSKLHGNFIVNHGGATCADVVELVRRVRAKVKAESGYLLEPEVLLVGQSWDEVLGE
;
A
#
# COMPACT_ATOMS: atom_id res chain seq x y z
N ALA A 1 30.78 -19.33 -18.91
CA ALA A 1 29.82 -18.24 -18.62
C ALA A 1 29.75 -17.35 -19.85
N PHE A 2 28.57 -17.19 -20.45
CA PHE A 2 28.38 -16.09 -21.40
C PHE A 2 28.20 -14.84 -20.56
N VAL A 3 29.30 -14.12 -20.33
CA VAL A 3 29.27 -12.77 -19.79
C VAL A 3 28.78 -11.87 -20.92
N GLY A 4 27.48 -11.59 -20.93
CA GLY A 4 26.97 -10.49 -21.74
C GLY A 4 27.60 -9.21 -21.20
N ALA A 5 28.21 -8.41 -22.07
CA ALA A 5 28.33 -6.99 -21.77
C ALA A 5 26.92 -6.51 -21.40
N GLY A 6 26.73 -5.85 -20.26
CA GLY A 6 25.42 -5.30 -19.89
C GLY A 6 24.80 -4.57 -21.08
N ASP A 7 23.46 -4.52 -21.14
CA ASP A 7 22.72 -4.12 -22.35
C ASP A 7 23.18 -2.74 -22.86
N ILE A 8 24.09 -2.77 -23.84
CA ILE A 8 24.75 -1.57 -24.36
C ILE A 8 23.73 -0.66 -25.05
N GLU A 9 22.62 -1.23 -25.54
CA GLU A 9 21.53 -0.51 -26.18
C GLU A 9 20.70 0.26 -25.15
N GLU A 10 20.43 -0.32 -23.97
CA GLU A 10 19.76 0.37 -22.86
C GLU A 10 20.58 1.56 -22.37
N PHE A 11 21.87 1.35 -22.11
CA PHE A 11 22.77 2.44 -21.68
C PHE A 11 22.92 3.52 -22.76
N ALA A 12 23.06 3.13 -24.03
CA ALA A 12 23.13 4.09 -25.12
C ALA A 12 21.84 4.91 -25.24
N ALA A 13 20.67 4.28 -25.11
CA ALA A 13 19.40 4.98 -25.16
C ALA A 13 19.20 5.94 -23.96
N ALA A 14 19.53 5.51 -22.74
CA ALA A 14 19.49 6.39 -21.57
C ALA A 14 20.46 7.57 -21.72
N PHE A 15 21.65 7.34 -22.27
CA PHE A 15 22.62 8.38 -22.57
C PHE A 15 22.13 9.36 -23.65
N VAL A 16 21.48 8.88 -24.71
CA VAL A 16 20.86 9.73 -25.74
C VAL A 16 19.77 10.60 -25.14
N SER A 17 18.87 10.03 -24.33
CA SER A 17 17.83 10.81 -23.64
C SER A 17 18.43 11.86 -22.71
N TRP A 18 19.54 11.55 -22.04
CA TRP A 18 20.29 12.52 -21.23
C TRP A 18 20.91 13.64 -22.07
N ILE A 19 21.54 13.34 -23.21
CA ILE A 19 22.09 14.37 -24.12
C ILE A 19 20.97 15.27 -24.65
N GLN A 20 19.85 14.69 -25.08
CA GLN A 20 18.71 15.44 -25.61
C GLN A 20 18.12 16.37 -24.54
N ALA A 21 17.93 15.86 -23.32
CA ALA A 21 17.49 16.68 -22.19
C ALA A 21 18.49 17.81 -21.88
N SER A 22 19.80 17.51 -21.89
CA SER A 22 20.86 18.48 -21.63
C SER A 22 20.95 19.58 -22.70
N GLY A 23 20.77 19.22 -23.97
CA GLY A 23 20.78 20.16 -25.10
C GLY A 23 19.57 21.09 -25.13
N CYS A 24 18.41 20.63 -24.64
CA CYS A 24 17.20 21.43 -24.49
C CYS A 24 17.17 22.28 -23.20
N ALA A 25 18.08 22.05 -22.25
CA ALA A 25 18.12 22.72 -20.95
C ALA A 25 18.75 24.11 -20.97
N SER A 26 19.08 24.67 -22.14
CA SER A 26 19.48 26.08 -22.29
C SER A 26 18.27 27.00 -22.02
N GLY A 27 17.88 27.14 -20.75
CA GLY A 27 16.80 28.02 -20.30
C GLY A 27 15.74 27.39 -19.38
N CYS A 28 15.84 26.10 -19.05
CA CYS A 28 14.85 25.41 -18.20
C CYS A 28 15.55 24.83 -16.97
N GLU A 29 15.35 25.43 -15.79
CA GLU A 29 15.84 24.92 -14.49
C GLU A 29 15.09 23.65 -14.00
N GLY A 30 14.68 22.78 -14.93
CA GLY A 30 14.20 21.44 -14.60
C GLY A 30 15.39 20.48 -14.47
N ASN A 31 15.34 19.53 -13.53
CA ASN A 31 16.38 18.53 -13.38
C ASN A 31 16.53 17.75 -14.70
N VAL A 32 17.65 17.91 -15.40
CA VAL A 32 17.95 17.26 -16.69
C VAL A 32 17.72 15.75 -16.64
N LEU A 33 17.98 15.12 -15.49
CA LEU A 33 17.75 13.68 -15.28
C LEU A 33 16.26 13.31 -15.31
N ASP A 34 15.38 14.21 -14.86
CA ASP A 34 13.94 13.95 -14.87
C ASP A 34 13.40 13.97 -16.30
N ALA A 35 13.83 14.96 -17.09
CA ALA A 35 13.50 15.02 -18.50
C ALA A 35 14.05 13.80 -19.27
N ALA A 36 15.29 13.38 -18.96
CA ALA A 36 15.92 12.21 -19.56
C ALA A 36 15.15 10.91 -19.25
N LEU A 37 14.72 10.71 -17.99
CA LEU A 37 13.91 9.54 -17.62
C LEU A 37 12.58 9.51 -18.38
N LEU A 38 11.88 10.64 -18.41
CA LEU A 38 10.57 10.72 -19.07
C LEU A 38 10.70 10.45 -20.58
N ASP A 39 11.73 11.00 -21.21
CA ASP A 39 12.04 10.73 -22.62
C ASP A 39 12.40 9.27 -22.85
N TYR A 40 13.21 8.67 -21.97
CA TYR A 40 13.59 7.26 -22.03
C TYR A 40 12.37 6.32 -21.92
N LEU A 41 11.45 6.62 -21.01
CA LEU A 41 10.26 5.80 -20.73
C LEU A 41 9.18 5.92 -21.81
N LYS A 42 8.95 7.12 -22.35
CA LYS A 42 7.82 7.40 -23.24
C LYS A 42 7.68 6.46 -24.45
N PRO A 43 8.74 6.10 -25.19
CA PRO A 43 8.61 5.16 -26.32
C PRO A 43 8.56 3.68 -25.88
N ARG A 44 8.85 3.37 -24.61
CA ARG A 44 8.93 2.00 -24.08
C ARG A 44 7.69 1.55 -23.33
N LEU A 45 6.84 2.49 -22.95
CA LEU A 45 5.58 2.22 -22.26
C LEU A 45 4.42 2.10 -23.24
N SER A 46 3.45 1.26 -22.92
CA SER A 46 2.21 1.19 -23.68
C SER A 46 1.43 2.51 -23.62
N PRO A 47 0.59 2.82 -24.63
CA PRO A 47 -0.22 4.05 -24.63
C PRO A 47 -1.17 4.18 -23.42
N ASP A 48 -1.56 3.05 -22.83
CA ASP A 48 -2.47 3.01 -21.68
C ASP A 48 -1.74 3.17 -20.34
N CYS A 49 -0.40 3.15 -20.33
CA CYS A 49 0.39 3.41 -19.14
C CYS A 49 0.30 4.90 -18.79
N THR A 50 -0.16 5.21 -17.58
CA THR A 50 -0.06 6.58 -17.06
C THR A 50 1.34 6.82 -16.54
N LEU A 51 1.97 7.93 -16.92
CA LEU A 51 3.24 8.40 -16.37
C LEU A 51 3.14 9.91 -16.11
N LYS A 52 3.53 10.34 -14.90
CA LYS A 52 3.44 11.73 -14.46
C LYS A 52 4.63 12.12 -13.59
N SER A 53 4.99 13.39 -13.63
CA SER A 53 5.93 14.03 -12.70
C SER A 53 5.16 14.80 -11.62
N GLN A 54 5.72 14.88 -10.41
CA GLN A 54 5.20 15.72 -9.32
C GLN A 54 3.71 15.46 -8.99
N GLU A 55 3.28 14.19 -8.97
CA GLU A 55 1.89 13.82 -8.68
C GLU A 55 1.63 13.85 -7.16
N PRO A 56 0.68 14.67 -6.66
CA PRO A 56 0.35 14.73 -5.24
C PRO A 56 -0.23 13.40 -4.72
N LEU A 57 0.43 12.80 -3.73
CA LEU A 57 0.05 11.50 -3.19
C LEU A 57 -1.07 11.58 -2.15
N GLY A 58 -1.27 12.72 -1.48
CA GLY A 58 -2.36 12.87 -0.51
C GLY A 58 -3.72 12.49 -1.08
N ARG A 59 -4.04 12.84 -2.33
CA ARG A 59 -5.31 12.47 -2.99
C ARG A 59 -5.43 10.97 -3.32
N LYS A 60 -4.35 10.21 -3.16
CA LYS A 60 -4.27 8.77 -3.43
C LYS A 60 -4.24 7.92 -2.16
N THR A 61 -4.18 8.54 -0.98
CA THR A 61 -4.24 7.88 0.34
C THR A 61 -5.60 8.11 1.01
N THR A 62 -5.98 7.23 1.94
CA THR A 62 -7.24 7.42 2.69
C THR A 62 -7.12 8.48 3.77
N MET A 63 -5.91 8.70 4.30
CA MET A 63 -5.64 9.77 5.27
C MET A 63 -5.64 11.16 4.63
N ARG A 64 -5.48 11.24 3.30
CA ARG A 64 -5.49 12.50 2.54
C ARG A 64 -4.38 13.47 2.92
N ILE A 65 -3.23 12.92 3.31
CA ILE A 65 -2.02 13.63 3.69
C ILE A 65 -0.88 13.12 2.81
N GLY A 66 -0.01 14.02 2.35
CA GLY A 66 1.16 13.68 1.55
C GLY A 66 1.49 14.67 0.46
N GLY A 67 2.79 14.96 0.33
CA GLY A 67 3.39 15.68 -0.80
C GLY A 67 3.37 14.88 -2.10
N ALA A 68 4.16 15.32 -3.07
CA ALA A 68 4.20 14.75 -4.41
C ALA A 68 5.21 13.60 -4.55
N ALA A 69 4.86 12.58 -5.32
CA ALA A 69 5.89 11.68 -5.85
C ALA A 69 6.64 12.40 -6.97
N ARG A 70 7.98 12.30 -6.98
CA ARG A 70 8.79 12.82 -8.09
C ARG A 70 8.32 12.25 -9.42
N PHE A 71 8.12 10.93 -9.47
CA PHE A 71 7.45 10.24 -10.57
C PHE A 71 6.32 9.35 -10.08
N TYR A 72 5.27 9.26 -10.87
CA TYR A 72 4.12 8.42 -10.61
C TYR A 72 3.71 7.69 -11.89
N ALA A 73 3.51 6.38 -11.79
CA ALA A 73 3.09 5.56 -12.90
C ALA A 73 1.92 4.62 -12.54
N GLU A 74 1.04 4.40 -13.51
CA GLU A 74 0.01 3.36 -13.47
C GLU A 74 0.24 2.42 -14.67
N PRO A 75 1.00 1.31 -14.51
CA PRO A 75 1.27 0.39 -15.61
C PRO A 75 -0.05 -0.24 -16.09
N ALA A 76 -0.23 -0.35 -17.40
CA ALA A 76 -1.43 -1.00 -17.94
C ALA A 76 -1.33 -2.53 -17.89
N ASN A 77 -0.10 -3.06 -17.94
CA ASN A 77 0.20 -4.49 -18.01
C ASN A 77 1.58 -4.81 -17.41
N LEU A 78 1.96 -6.10 -17.43
CA LEU A 78 3.22 -6.58 -16.87
C LEU A 78 4.46 -6.05 -17.63
N SER A 79 4.35 -5.81 -18.94
CA SER A 79 5.45 -5.26 -19.73
C SER A 79 5.78 -3.85 -19.29
N ASP A 80 4.76 -2.99 -19.10
CA ASP A 80 4.96 -1.64 -18.57
C ASP A 80 5.61 -1.67 -17.20
N LEU A 81 5.16 -2.57 -16.31
CA LEU A 81 5.73 -2.72 -14.98
C LEU A 81 7.23 -3.07 -15.06
N ARG A 82 7.62 -4.03 -15.91
CA ARG A 82 9.03 -4.40 -16.09
C ARG A 82 9.87 -3.23 -16.57
N VAL A 83 9.40 -2.51 -17.59
CA VAL A 83 10.07 -1.31 -18.12
C VAL A 83 10.25 -0.27 -17.02
N LEU A 84 9.22 -0.02 -16.21
CA LEU A 84 9.28 0.93 -15.08
C LEU A 84 10.31 0.51 -14.02
N LEU A 85 10.35 -0.78 -13.64
CA LEU A 85 11.29 -1.29 -12.64
C LEU A 85 12.74 -1.27 -13.15
N GLN A 86 12.97 -1.70 -14.40
CA GLN A 86 14.28 -1.66 -15.04
C GLN A 86 14.79 -0.22 -15.18
N SER A 87 13.91 0.70 -15.57
CA SER A 87 14.26 2.12 -15.67
C SER A 87 14.54 2.73 -14.30
N ALA A 88 13.79 2.35 -13.27
CA ALA A 88 14.06 2.82 -11.91
C ALA A 88 15.44 2.36 -11.43
N GLU A 89 15.83 1.11 -11.68
CA GLU A 89 17.18 0.61 -11.37
C GLU A 89 18.25 1.38 -12.16
N LEU A 90 18.07 1.53 -13.47
CA LEU A 90 19.00 2.22 -14.37
C LEU A 90 19.25 3.68 -13.95
N PHE A 91 18.19 4.39 -13.56
CA PHE A 91 18.24 5.79 -13.13
C PHE A 91 18.43 5.94 -11.60
N LYS A 92 18.64 4.83 -10.87
CA LYS A 92 18.84 4.79 -9.41
C LYS A 92 17.72 5.46 -8.61
N LEU A 93 16.47 5.22 -9.01
CA LEU A 93 15.28 5.73 -8.35
C LEU A 93 14.75 4.71 -7.36
N ALA A 94 14.46 5.17 -6.14
CA ALA A 94 13.69 4.38 -5.20
C ALA A 94 12.28 4.13 -5.78
N THR A 95 11.77 2.91 -5.59
CA THR A 95 10.41 2.54 -6.03
C THR A 95 9.50 2.29 -4.84
N PHE A 96 8.23 2.69 -4.97
CA PHE A 96 7.20 2.38 -3.98
C PHE A 96 5.89 1.95 -4.63
N CYS A 97 5.39 0.76 -4.27
CA CYS A 97 4.10 0.28 -4.75
C CYS A 97 2.95 0.84 -3.91
N LEU A 98 2.06 1.57 -4.57
CA LEU A 98 0.87 2.15 -3.95
C LEU A 98 -0.37 1.33 -4.29
N GLY A 99 -1.06 0.86 -3.26
CA GLY A 99 -2.41 0.31 -3.39
C GLY A 99 -3.49 1.39 -3.28
N ARG A 100 -4.36 1.25 -2.27
CA ARG A 100 -5.36 2.27 -1.89
C ARG A 100 -4.82 3.33 -0.92
N GLY A 101 -3.56 3.20 -0.51
CA GLY A 101 -2.93 4.10 0.46
C GLY A 101 -3.65 4.16 1.80
N SER A 102 -4.16 3.03 2.26
CA SER A 102 -5.02 2.93 3.44
C SER A 102 -4.32 2.67 4.76
N ASN A 103 -3.03 2.33 4.69
CA ASN A 103 -2.13 2.15 5.83
C ASN A 103 -0.89 3.04 5.68
N LEU A 104 -1.03 4.21 5.02
CA LEU A 104 0.09 5.09 4.68
C LEU A 104 -0.10 6.48 5.27
N LEU A 105 1.00 7.03 5.79
CA LEU A 105 1.21 8.45 6.01
C LEU A 105 2.35 8.87 5.07
N VAL A 106 2.07 9.77 4.14
CA VAL A 106 3.10 10.23 3.20
C VAL A 106 3.66 11.54 3.72
N SER A 107 4.99 11.69 3.70
CA SER A 107 5.70 12.91 4.08
C SER A 107 5.16 14.12 3.32
N ASP A 108 5.21 15.30 3.95
CA ASP A 108 4.85 16.56 3.29
C ASP A 108 5.80 16.90 2.14
N ALA A 109 7.05 16.43 2.20
CA ALA A 109 8.02 16.50 1.11
C ALA A 109 7.72 15.51 -0.03
N GLY A 110 6.81 14.55 0.19
CA GLY A 110 6.43 13.54 -0.79
C GLY A 110 7.37 12.35 -0.84
N PHE A 111 7.61 11.81 -2.03
CA PHE A 111 8.48 10.65 -2.26
C PHE A 111 9.44 10.93 -3.41
N ASP A 112 10.74 10.98 -3.11
CA ASP A 112 11.80 11.18 -4.11
C ASP A 112 12.12 9.87 -4.84
N GLY A 113 11.26 9.52 -5.79
CA GLY A 113 11.38 8.30 -6.56
C GLY A 113 10.17 8.04 -7.43
N LEU A 114 10.01 6.78 -7.85
CA LEU A 114 8.91 6.31 -8.68
C LEU A 114 7.84 5.59 -7.83
N VAL A 115 6.65 6.18 -7.75
CA VAL A 115 5.48 5.51 -7.19
C VAL A 115 4.73 4.75 -8.29
N ILE A 116 4.52 3.45 -8.09
CA ILE A 116 3.83 2.57 -9.03
C ILE A 116 2.48 2.18 -8.45
N ARG A 117 1.38 2.45 -9.16
CA ARG A 117 0.03 2.13 -8.72
C ARG A 117 -0.69 1.16 -9.65
N PHE A 118 -1.21 0.08 -9.08
CA PHE A 118 -1.97 -0.96 -9.77
C PHE A 118 -3.44 -0.56 -9.99
N SER A 119 -3.69 0.48 -10.79
CA SER A 119 -5.04 1.03 -11.01
C SER A 119 -5.63 0.77 -12.39
N ALA A 120 -4.83 0.34 -13.36
CA ALA A 120 -5.35 -0.01 -14.67
C ALA A 120 -6.33 -1.21 -14.61
N PRO A 121 -7.26 -1.33 -15.57
CA PRO A 121 -8.29 -2.39 -15.55
C PRO A 121 -7.74 -3.80 -15.38
N ALA A 122 -6.62 -4.14 -16.04
CA ALA A 122 -5.99 -5.46 -15.96
C ALA A 122 -5.61 -5.85 -14.53
N TRP A 123 -5.23 -4.87 -13.71
CA TRP A 123 -4.82 -5.07 -12.31
C TRP A 123 -5.98 -5.10 -11.32
N ARG A 124 -7.22 -4.85 -11.76
CA ARG A 124 -8.42 -4.84 -10.90
C ARG A 124 -9.33 -6.05 -11.10
N ARG A 125 -8.92 -6.99 -11.97
CA ARG A 125 -9.72 -8.16 -12.30
C ARG A 125 -9.84 -9.11 -11.10
N VAL A 126 -11.02 -9.73 -11.03
CA VAL A 126 -11.38 -10.80 -10.11
C VAL A 126 -12.14 -11.83 -10.94
N GLU A 127 -11.63 -13.06 -10.97
CA GLU A 127 -12.10 -14.12 -11.86
C GLU A 127 -12.25 -15.43 -11.07
N SER A 128 -13.33 -16.18 -11.31
CA SER A 128 -13.47 -17.53 -10.77
C SER A 128 -12.58 -18.49 -11.56
N LEU A 129 -11.85 -19.33 -10.84
CA LEU A 129 -11.08 -20.44 -11.42
C LEU A 129 -11.83 -21.78 -11.30
N GLY A 130 -13.08 -21.77 -10.84
CA GLY A 130 -13.79 -22.98 -10.43
C GLY A 130 -13.17 -23.62 -9.18
N GLU A 131 -13.73 -24.75 -8.74
CA GLU A 131 -13.22 -25.52 -7.59
C GLU A 131 -12.99 -24.64 -6.34
N GLU A 132 -13.93 -23.74 -6.06
CA GLU A 132 -13.90 -22.87 -4.87
C GLU A 132 -12.76 -21.83 -4.89
N ARG A 133 -12.19 -21.54 -6.06
CA ARG A 133 -11.06 -20.61 -6.21
C ARG A 133 -11.42 -19.33 -6.95
N ILE A 134 -10.81 -18.23 -6.50
CA ILE A 134 -10.84 -16.91 -7.11
C ILE A 134 -9.41 -16.49 -7.42
N TRP A 135 -9.15 -16.06 -8.65
CA TRP A 135 -7.97 -15.26 -8.96
C TRP A 135 -8.29 -13.79 -8.79
N ALA A 136 -7.44 -13.06 -8.06
CA ALA A 136 -7.59 -11.63 -7.86
C ALA A 136 -6.27 -10.89 -8.08
N ALA A 137 -6.30 -9.88 -8.95
CA ALA A 137 -5.13 -9.07 -9.26
C ALA A 137 -4.82 -8.05 -8.14
N ALA A 138 -3.57 -7.58 -8.05
CA ALA A 138 -3.06 -6.74 -6.95
C ALA A 138 -3.85 -5.46 -6.68
N GLY A 139 -4.45 -4.87 -7.71
CA GLY A 139 -5.30 -3.68 -7.63
C GLY A 139 -6.77 -3.96 -7.30
N GLY A 140 -7.21 -5.22 -7.30
CA GLY A 140 -8.57 -5.64 -6.98
C GLY A 140 -8.95 -5.21 -5.56
N ARG A 141 -10.14 -4.60 -5.39
CA ARG A 141 -10.54 -4.11 -4.07
C ARG A 141 -11.06 -5.25 -3.21
N LEU A 142 -10.68 -5.27 -1.94
CA LEU A 142 -11.07 -6.32 -1.00
C LEU A 142 -12.61 -6.46 -0.90
N LYS A 143 -13.33 -5.33 -0.85
CA LYS A 143 -14.80 -5.31 -0.87
C LYS A 143 -15.41 -5.92 -2.14
N GLU A 144 -14.77 -5.73 -3.29
CA GLU A 144 -15.24 -6.29 -4.56
C GLU A 144 -15.06 -7.82 -4.55
N ILE A 145 -14.00 -8.33 -3.92
CA ILE A 145 -13.78 -9.77 -3.71
C ILE A 145 -14.84 -10.35 -2.78
N CYS A 146 -15.17 -9.70 -1.65
CA CYS A 146 -16.27 -10.16 -0.78
C CYS A 146 -17.58 -10.29 -1.55
N GLY A 147 -17.94 -9.24 -2.31
CA GLY A 147 -19.17 -9.24 -3.10
C GLY A 147 -19.16 -10.26 -4.22
N TYR A 148 -18.01 -10.52 -4.83
CA TYR A 148 -17.84 -11.56 -5.83
C TYR A 148 -17.98 -12.96 -5.22
N ALA A 149 -17.30 -13.23 -4.11
CA ALA A 149 -17.35 -14.49 -3.39
C ALA A 149 -18.78 -14.84 -2.95
N ALA A 150 -19.50 -13.87 -2.34
CA ALA A 150 -20.88 -14.05 -1.93
C ALA A 150 -21.80 -14.44 -3.09
N LYS A 151 -21.68 -13.79 -4.25
CA LYS A 151 -22.48 -14.11 -5.45
C LYS A 151 -22.25 -15.53 -5.99
N HIS A 152 -21.10 -16.12 -5.69
CA HIS A 152 -20.72 -17.46 -6.15
C HIS A 152 -20.82 -18.51 -5.04
N GLY A 153 -21.39 -18.16 -3.88
CA GLY A 153 -21.54 -19.07 -2.74
C GLY A 153 -20.23 -19.43 -2.05
N LEU A 154 -19.19 -18.60 -2.18
CA LEU A 154 -17.86 -18.81 -1.62
C LEU A 154 -17.73 -18.10 -0.27
N GLY A 155 -17.67 -18.86 0.81
CA GLY A 155 -17.45 -18.38 2.18
C GLY A 155 -15.98 -18.23 2.57
N GLY A 156 -15.72 -17.57 3.70
CA GLY A 156 -14.37 -17.32 4.23
C GLY A 156 -13.74 -16.00 3.77
N PHE A 157 -14.40 -15.24 2.90
CA PHE A 157 -13.93 -13.94 2.40
C PHE A 157 -14.53 -12.74 3.14
N GLU A 158 -15.46 -12.96 4.06
CA GLU A 158 -16.30 -11.91 4.65
C GLU A 158 -15.48 -10.94 5.50
N PHE A 159 -14.42 -11.42 6.15
CA PHE A 159 -13.54 -10.62 7.00
C PHE A 159 -12.83 -9.48 6.25
N LEU A 160 -12.71 -9.60 4.92
CA LEU A 160 -12.17 -8.57 4.05
C LEU A 160 -13.10 -7.34 3.98
N GLU A 161 -14.40 -7.46 4.32
CA GLU A 161 -15.32 -6.33 4.36
C GLU A 161 -14.86 -5.31 5.40
N GLY A 162 -14.79 -4.05 4.94
CA GLY A 162 -14.38 -2.93 5.75
C GLY A 162 -12.88 -2.87 6.05
N ILE A 163 -12.04 -3.74 5.48
CA ILE A 163 -10.61 -3.45 5.31
C ILE A 163 -10.49 -2.51 4.09
N PRO A 164 -10.20 -1.21 4.28
CA PRO A 164 -9.93 -0.35 3.13
C PRO A 164 -8.62 -0.84 2.50
N GLY A 165 -8.66 -1.41 1.30
CA GLY A 165 -7.46 -1.97 0.71
C GLY A 165 -7.66 -2.56 -0.68
N ALA A 166 -6.54 -3.00 -1.25
CA ALA A 166 -6.47 -3.81 -2.46
C ALA A 166 -5.62 -5.06 -2.18
N VAL A 167 -5.76 -6.09 -3.02
CA VAL A 167 -5.10 -7.41 -2.84
C VAL A 167 -3.62 -7.28 -2.57
N GLY A 168 -2.86 -6.51 -3.36
CA GLY A 168 -1.41 -6.40 -3.20
C GLY A 168 -1.00 -5.86 -1.83
N GLY A 169 -1.73 -4.87 -1.32
CA GLY A 169 -1.53 -4.35 0.04
C GLY A 169 -1.95 -5.35 1.12
N ALA A 170 -3.04 -6.10 0.89
CA ALA A 170 -3.51 -7.12 1.82
C ALA A 170 -2.54 -8.29 1.92
N LEU A 171 -1.96 -8.72 0.79
CA LEU A 171 -0.91 -9.74 0.73
C LEU A 171 0.32 -9.25 1.47
N ARG A 172 0.82 -8.04 1.18
CA ARG A 172 2.01 -7.48 1.86
C ARG A 172 1.84 -7.41 3.38
N MET A 173 0.67 -7.00 3.84
CA MET A 173 0.39 -6.78 5.26
C MET A 173 -0.17 -8.01 5.97
N ASN A 174 -0.33 -9.15 5.30
CA ASN A 174 -1.17 -10.25 5.78
C ASN A 174 -2.47 -9.73 6.45
N ALA A 175 -3.21 -8.89 5.72
CA ALA A 175 -4.27 -8.08 6.30
C ALA A 175 -5.33 -8.96 6.96
N GLY A 176 -5.58 -8.71 8.24
CA GLY A 176 -6.55 -9.46 9.02
C GLY A 176 -7.55 -8.57 9.76
N ALA A 177 -8.70 -9.19 10.05
CA ALA A 177 -9.83 -8.66 10.77
C ALA A 177 -10.75 -9.79 11.23
N MET A 178 -11.56 -9.55 12.27
CA MET A 178 -12.59 -10.49 12.75
C MET A 178 -12.07 -11.92 13.00
N GLY A 179 -10.80 -12.05 13.39
CA GLY A 179 -10.18 -13.36 13.66
C GLY A 179 -9.73 -14.14 12.43
N SER A 180 -9.66 -13.49 11.26
CA SER A 180 -9.14 -14.09 10.02
C SER A 180 -8.12 -13.17 9.35
N TRP A 181 -7.26 -13.75 8.53
CA TRP A 181 -6.13 -13.10 7.86
C TRP A 181 -6.08 -13.43 6.38
N MET A 182 -5.45 -12.55 5.59
CA MET A 182 -5.31 -12.74 4.14
C MET A 182 -4.72 -14.11 3.79
N PHE A 183 -3.69 -14.56 4.50
CA PHE A 183 -3.05 -15.85 4.23
C PHE A 183 -3.85 -17.09 4.66
N ASP A 184 -4.98 -16.93 5.35
CA ASP A 184 -5.91 -18.04 5.62
C ASP A 184 -6.60 -18.52 4.33
N ILE A 185 -6.84 -17.59 3.41
CA ILE A 185 -7.53 -17.84 2.13
C ILE A 185 -6.58 -17.88 0.94
N VAL A 186 -5.29 -17.58 1.10
CA VAL A 186 -4.32 -17.64 -0.01
C VAL A 186 -3.97 -19.10 -0.31
N GLU A 187 -4.12 -19.49 -1.58
CA GLU A 187 -3.58 -20.75 -2.10
C GLU A 187 -2.21 -20.51 -2.75
N ARG A 188 -2.12 -19.48 -3.61
CA ARG A 188 -0.89 -19.11 -4.33
C ARG A 188 -0.76 -17.60 -4.48
N VAL A 189 0.46 -17.11 -4.56
CA VAL A 189 0.77 -15.70 -4.81
C VAL A 189 1.64 -15.56 -6.05
N GLN A 190 1.24 -14.64 -6.91
CA GLN A 190 1.99 -14.22 -8.09
C GLN A 190 2.69 -12.91 -7.76
N PHE A 191 4.01 -12.87 -7.81
CA PHE A 191 4.78 -11.68 -7.43
C PHE A 191 6.07 -11.55 -8.24
N ILE A 192 6.66 -10.37 -8.19
CA ILE A 192 8.03 -10.11 -8.64
C ILE A 192 8.91 -10.07 -7.39
N ASP A 193 9.97 -10.85 -7.36
CA ASP A 193 10.93 -10.85 -6.25
C ASP A 193 11.85 -9.61 -6.28
N GLU A 194 12.70 -9.46 -5.26
CA GLU A 194 13.65 -8.35 -5.15
C GLU A 194 14.68 -8.29 -6.29
N PHE A 195 14.83 -9.37 -7.07
CA PHE A 195 15.72 -9.45 -8.22
C PHE A 195 15.01 -9.19 -9.55
N GLY A 196 13.71 -8.89 -9.53
CA GLY A 196 12.92 -8.65 -10.73
C GLY A 196 12.38 -9.91 -11.40
N HIS A 197 12.52 -11.09 -10.80
CA HIS A 197 12.00 -12.33 -11.38
C HIS A 197 10.53 -12.53 -11.02
N TYR A 198 9.75 -12.95 -12.02
CA TYR A 198 8.39 -13.40 -11.79
C TYR A 198 8.37 -14.75 -11.08
N GLN A 199 7.58 -14.84 -10.02
CA GLN A 199 7.39 -16.03 -9.21
C GLN A 199 5.88 -16.31 -9.09
N ASP A 200 5.51 -17.58 -9.11
CA ASP A 200 4.18 -18.07 -8.77
C ASP A 200 4.39 -19.19 -7.74
N LEU A 201 4.15 -18.89 -6.47
CA LEU A 201 4.50 -19.76 -5.36
C LEU A 201 3.28 -20.10 -4.50
N PRO A 202 3.21 -21.33 -3.95
CA PRO A 202 2.16 -21.70 -3.01
C PRO A 202 2.36 -20.98 -1.67
N LYS A 203 1.29 -20.88 -0.85
CA LYS A 203 1.32 -20.16 0.43
C LYS A 203 2.44 -20.63 1.37
N GLU A 204 2.82 -21.90 1.32
CA GLU A 204 3.85 -22.53 2.17
C GLU A 204 5.26 -21.99 1.90
N ALA A 205 5.48 -21.34 0.75
CA ALA A 205 6.76 -20.72 0.41
C ALA A 205 6.95 -19.34 1.05
N PHE A 206 5.94 -18.79 1.73
CA PHE A 206 5.98 -17.46 2.31
C PHE A 206 6.13 -17.49 3.82
N HIS A 207 6.97 -16.61 4.34
CA HIS A 207 7.07 -16.36 5.78
C HIS A 207 6.15 -15.19 6.14
N PHE A 208 5.04 -15.49 6.81
CA PHE A 208 4.05 -14.50 7.19
C PHE A 208 3.72 -14.56 8.69
N GLY A 209 3.41 -13.39 9.24
CA GLY A 209 3.05 -13.21 10.65
C GLY A 209 2.09 -12.06 10.83
N TYR A 210 2.01 -11.53 12.05
CA TYR A 210 1.18 -10.36 12.35
C TYR A 210 1.68 -9.15 11.55
N ARG A 211 0.85 -8.67 10.62
CA ARG A 211 1.09 -7.45 9.82
C ARG A 211 2.32 -7.49 8.90
N LYS A 212 2.84 -8.68 8.56
CA LYS A 212 4.07 -8.82 7.76
C LYS A 212 4.06 -10.09 6.91
N VAL A 213 4.55 -9.97 5.68
CA VAL A 213 4.96 -11.08 4.81
C VAL A 213 6.34 -10.76 4.24
N GLU A 214 7.34 -11.59 4.49
CA GLU A 214 8.74 -11.22 4.29
C GLU A 214 9.11 -11.02 2.82
N GLU A 215 8.76 -11.97 1.98
CA GLU A 215 9.08 -11.98 0.54
C GLU A 215 8.37 -10.83 -0.18
N ILE A 216 7.09 -10.62 0.14
CA ILE A 216 6.28 -9.54 -0.45
C ILE A 216 6.70 -8.17 0.10
N SER A 217 7.38 -8.13 1.26
CA SER A 217 7.94 -6.87 1.78
C SER A 217 9.11 -6.38 0.94
N ARG A 218 9.87 -7.30 0.33
CA ARG A 218 11.01 -7.01 -0.56
C ARG A 218 10.64 -7.01 -2.04
N GLY A 219 9.58 -7.75 -2.41
CA GLY A 219 9.06 -7.83 -3.76
C GLY A 219 7.76 -7.04 -4.00
N ILE A 220 7.08 -7.40 -5.08
CA ILE A 220 5.84 -6.75 -5.55
C ILE A 220 4.80 -7.82 -5.87
N ALA A 221 3.74 -7.90 -5.05
CA ALA A 221 2.60 -8.77 -5.35
C ALA A 221 1.84 -8.28 -6.58
N LEU A 222 1.59 -9.19 -7.53
CA LEU A 222 0.85 -8.96 -8.78
C LEU A 222 -0.59 -9.49 -8.70
N GLY A 223 -0.82 -10.52 -7.88
CA GLY A 223 -2.13 -11.13 -7.67
C GLY A 223 -2.02 -12.38 -6.79
N ALA A 224 -3.16 -12.99 -6.52
CA ALA A 224 -3.21 -14.25 -5.78
C ALA A 224 -4.35 -15.14 -6.27
N ILE A 225 -4.14 -16.43 -6.12
CA ILE A 225 -5.21 -17.44 -6.14
C ILE A 225 -5.66 -17.60 -4.70
N LEU A 226 -6.94 -17.35 -4.47
CA LEU A 226 -7.59 -17.44 -3.18
C LEU A 226 -8.57 -18.61 -3.19
N ARG A 227 -8.66 -19.34 -2.09
CA ARG A 227 -9.52 -20.52 -1.94
C ARG A 227 -10.54 -20.28 -0.84
N SER A 228 -11.79 -20.62 -1.14
CA SER A 228 -12.89 -20.62 -0.18
C SER A 228 -12.60 -21.56 0.98
N ALA A 229 -12.93 -21.16 2.19
CA ALA A 229 -12.86 -22.04 3.36
C ALA A 229 -14.09 -22.95 3.45
N ASP A 230 -15.25 -22.44 3.01
CA ASP A 230 -16.54 -23.08 3.04
C ASP A 230 -17.40 -22.65 1.85
N LEU A 231 -18.52 -23.36 1.64
CA LEU A 231 -19.56 -23.02 0.70
C LEU A 231 -20.87 -22.76 1.44
N ASP A 232 -21.59 -21.73 1.04
CA ASP A 232 -22.88 -21.37 1.64
C ASP A 232 -23.74 -20.59 0.64
N SER A 233 -25.03 -20.40 0.96
CA SER A 233 -25.93 -19.55 0.19
C SER A 233 -25.46 -18.10 0.17
N GLU A 234 -25.67 -17.42 -0.97
CA GLU A 234 -25.37 -15.98 -1.11
C GLU A 234 -26.01 -15.14 0.01
N ILE A 235 -27.23 -15.50 0.43
CA ILE A 235 -27.97 -14.79 1.48
C ILE A 235 -27.22 -14.89 2.82
N SER A 236 -26.77 -16.09 3.20
CA SER A 236 -26.02 -16.32 4.44
C SER A 236 -24.70 -15.54 4.44
N ILE A 237 -23.93 -15.63 3.36
CA ILE A 237 -22.64 -14.94 3.21
C ILE A 237 -22.83 -13.42 3.27
N ARG A 238 -23.84 -12.88 2.57
CA ARG A 238 -24.17 -11.45 2.64
C ARG A 238 -24.56 -11.02 4.04
N GLY A 239 -25.31 -11.84 4.78
CA GLY A 239 -25.65 -11.57 6.18
C GLY A 239 -24.40 -11.44 7.07
N ARG A 240 -23.39 -12.30 6.86
CA ARG A 240 -22.09 -12.21 7.56
C ARG A 240 -21.33 -10.93 7.16
N ILE A 241 -21.25 -10.61 5.87
CA ILE A 241 -20.64 -9.37 5.37
C ILE A 241 -21.31 -8.13 5.99
N ASP A 242 -22.64 -8.08 6.03
CA ASP A 242 -23.39 -6.95 6.57
C ASP A 242 -23.18 -6.78 8.08
N SER A 243 -23.10 -7.90 8.81
CA SER A 243 -22.76 -7.92 10.24
C SER A 243 -21.37 -7.30 10.49
N TYR A 244 -20.35 -7.73 9.74
CA TYR A 244 -18.99 -7.17 9.87
C TYR A 244 -18.92 -5.70 9.47
N SER A 245 -19.62 -5.28 8.42
CA SER A 245 -19.69 -3.88 8.02
C SER A 245 -20.36 -3.02 9.10
N SER A 246 -21.39 -3.53 9.77
CA SER A 246 -22.10 -2.83 10.84
C SER A 246 -21.22 -2.67 12.08
N SER A 247 -20.61 -3.75 12.54
CA SER A 247 -19.66 -3.74 13.67
C SER A 247 -18.52 -2.72 13.47
N ARG A 248 -17.96 -2.62 12.26
CA ARG A 248 -16.93 -1.61 11.94
C ARG A 248 -17.47 -0.19 11.94
N LYS A 249 -18.66 0.05 11.37
CA LYS A 249 -19.27 1.38 11.33
C LYS A 249 -19.53 1.93 12.74
N GLU A 250 -19.81 1.05 13.69
CA GLU A 250 -20.04 1.39 15.09
C GLU A 250 -18.73 1.64 15.85
N SER A 251 -17.67 0.88 15.54
CA SER A 251 -16.42 0.91 16.29
C SER A 251 -15.32 1.80 15.70
N GLN A 252 -15.41 2.20 14.42
CA GLN A 252 -14.32 2.87 13.70
C GLN A 252 -14.77 4.17 13.02
N PRO A 253 -13.93 5.22 13.02
CA PRO A 253 -14.28 6.50 12.40
C PRO A 253 -14.38 6.40 10.88
N ARG A 254 -15.36 7.11 10.29
CA ARG A 254 -15.53 7.20 8.83
C ARG A 254 -14.67 8.29 8.17
N GLY A 255 -14.00 9.13 8.96
CA GLY A 255 -13.16 10.23 8.49
C GLY A 255 -11.88 9.76 7.79
N ALA A 256 -11.17 10.70 7.17
CA ALA A 256 -9.89 10.43 6.53
C ALA A 256 -8.86 9.96 7.58
N SER A 257 -8.40 8.72 7.47
CA SER A 257 -7.45 8.09 8.40
C SER A 257 -6.64 7.01 7.68
N ALA A 258 -5.57 6.53 8.30
CA ALA A 258 -4.72 5.43 7.80
C ALA A 258 -4.98 4.09 8.52
N GLY A 259 -6.16 3.92 9.13
CA GLY A 259 -6.44 2.76 9.98
C GLY A 259 -5.87 2.92 11.39
N CYS A 260 -5.54 1.79 12.01
CA CYS A 260 -4.87 1.76 13.32
C CYS A 260 -3.46 2.34 13.19
N ILE A 261 -3.15 3.38 13.97
CA ILE A 261 -1.86 4.06 13.89
C ILE A 261 -0.73 3.24 14.54
N PHE A 262 -1.03 2.51 15.63
CA PHE A 262 -0.08 1.65 16.33
C PHE A 262 -0.43 0.17 16.22
N LYS A 263 0.59 -0.68 16.29
CA LYS A 263 0.44 -2.11 16.56
C LYS A 263 -0.09 -2.31 17.98
N ASN A 264 -0.75 -3.44 18.22
CA ASN A 264 -1.10 -3.82 19.59
C ASN A 264 0.16 -4.31 20.34
N PRO A 265 0.48 -3.77 21.52
CA PRO A 265 1.55 -4.30 22.34
C PRO A 265 1.16 -5.67 22.93
N GLU A 266 2.15 -6.46 23.35
CA GLU A 266 1.91 -7.78 23.93
C GLU A 266 0.97 -7.69 25.15
N GLY A 267 -0.05 -8.56 25.18
CA GLY A 267 -1.01 -8.64 26.29
C GLY A 267 -2.00 -7.47 26.38
N ASN A 268 -1.99 -6.49 25.47
CA ASN A 268 -2.89 -5.34 25.52
C ASN A 268 -3.29 -4.82 24.12
N TYR A 269 -4.17 -3.82 24.09
CA TYR A 269 -4.62 -3.18 22.85
C TYR A 269 -4.24 -1.70 22.89
N ALA A 270 -3.59 -1.22 21.83
CA ALA A 270 -3.16 0.18 21.77
C ALA A 270 -4.37 1.13 21.88
N GLY A 271 -5.49 0.79 21.23
CA GLY A 271 -6.72 1.57 21.33
C GLY A 271 -7.26 1.65 22.76
N LYS A 272 -7.22 0.54 23.51
CA LYS A 272 -7.65 0.49 24.92
C LYS A 272 -6.78 1.37 25.80
N LEU A 273 -5.45 1.26 25.67
CA LEU A 273 -4.50 2.10 26.41
C LEU A 273 -4.74 3.59 26.17
N ILE A 274 -4.90 3.99 24.90
CA ILE A 274 -5.15 5.39 24.53
C ILE A 274 -6.48 5.89 25.10
N ASP A 275 -7.50 5.04 25.09
CA ASP A 275 -8.83 5.36 25.62
C ASP A 275 -8.82 5.56 27.14
N GLU A 276 -8.24 4.62 27.88
CA GLU A 276 -8.18 4.62 29.34
C GLU A 276 -7.34 5.78 29.90
N LEU A 277 -6.31 6.21 29.16
CA LEU A 277 -5.47 7.35 29.51
C LEU A 277 -6.07 8.71 29.06
N GLY A 278 -7.33 8.72 28.60
CA GLY A 278 -8.07 9.94 28.25
C GLY A 278 -7.43 10.73 27.10
N ILE A 279 -6.78 10.05 26.15
CA ILE A 279 -6.03 10.68 25.04
C ILE A 279 -6.94 10.99 23.84
N LYS A 280 -8.09 10.33 23.74
CA LYS A 280 -9.11 10.60 22.72
C LYS A 280 -9.44 12.09 22.64
N GLY A 281 -9.46 12.64 21.42
CA GLY A 281 -9.68 14.07 21.17
C GLY A 281 -8.44 14.95 21.26
N MET A 282 -7.26 14.40 21.60
CA MET A 282 -5.99 15.12 21.50
C MET A 282 -5.74 15.56 20.05
N ARG A 283 -5.29 16.81 19.87
CA ARG A 283 -5.10 17.43 18.56
C ARG A 283 -3.73 18.07 18.39
N VAL A 284 -3.24 18.02 17.16
CA VAL A 284 -2.11 18.80 16.64
C VAL A 284 -2.51 19.25 15.24
N GLY A 285 -2.50 20.55 14.97
CA GLY A 285 -3.05 21.10 13.73
C GLY A 285 -4.49 20.62 13.48
N ALA A 286 -4.73 20.04 12.30
CA ALA A 286 -6.02 19.44 11.94
C ALA A 286 -6.08 17.91 12.14
N ALA A 287 -5.03 17.28 12.70
CA ALA A 287 -5.02 15.88 13.07
C ALA A 287 -5.59 15.70 14.49
N GLU A 288 -6.44 14.69 14.69
CA GLU A 288 -7.07 14.38 15.98
C GLU A 288 -7.03 12.88 16.27
N VAL A 289 -6.73 12.49 17.51
CA VAL A 289 -6.99 11.13 18.02
C VAL A 289 -8.51 10.92 18.07
N SER A 290 -9.02 9.97 17.30
CA SER A 290 -10.46 9.76 17.12
C SER A 290 -11.18 9.59 18.45
N LYS A 291 -12.28 10.33 18.61
CA LYS A 291 -13.18 10.17 19.77
C LYS A 291 -13.88 8.82 19.80
N LEU A 292 -13.98 8.16 18.65
CA LEU A 292 -14.62 6.84 18.53
C LEU A 292 -13.66 5.71 18.89
N HIS A 293 -12.43 5.73 18.39
CA HIS A 293 -11.44 4.66 18.57
C HIS A 293 -10.04 5.23 18.82
N GLY A 294 -9.44 4.99 20.00
CA GLY A 294 -8.18 5.64 20.40
C GLY A 294 -7.01 5.35 19.46
N ASN A 295 -6.97 4.17 18.85
CA ASN A 295 -5.89 3.83 17.91
C ASN A 295 -6.05 4.46 16.50
N PHE A 296 -6.98 5.38 16.27
CA PHE A 296 -7.16 6.03 14.96
C PHE A 296 -6.81 7.52 15.06
N ILE A 297 -6.04 8.01 14.10
CA ILE A 297 -5.86 9.46 13.88
C ILE A 297 -6.71 9.86 12.67
N VAL A 298 -7.56 10.87 12.86
CA VAL A 298 -8.45 11.42 11.83
C VAL A 298 -7.91 12.77 11.37
N ASN A 299 -7.85 12.94 10.06
CA ASN A 299 -7.62 14.21 9.39
C ASN A 299 -8.97 14.92 9.16
N HIS A 300 -9.17 16.07 9.80
CA HIS A 300 -10.37 16.91 9.61
C HIS A 300 -10.33 17.78 8.34
N GLY A 301 -9.27 17.65 7.54
CA GLY A 301 -8.96 18.49 6.40
C GLY A 301 -7.84 19.46 6.76
N GLY A 302 -6.80 19.50 5.92
CA GLY A 302 -5.65 20.41 6.09
C GLY A 302 -4.58 19.92 7.06
N ALA A 303 -4.68 18.71 7.62
CA ALA A 303 -3.60 18.15 8.43
C ALA A 303 -2.38 17.83 7.56
N THR A 304 -1.19 18.04 8.13
CA THR A 304 0.10 17.71 7.52
C THR A 304 0.66 16.41 8.06
N CYS A 305 1.67 15.85 7.40
CA CYS A 305 2.42 14.71 7.94
C CYS A 305 3.09 15.09 9.27
N ALA A 306 3.66 16.29 9.34
CA ALA A 306 4.26 16.82 10.56
C ALA A 306 3.27 16.85 11.74
N ASP A 307 2.02 17.25 11.52
CA ASP A 307 0.97 17.24 12.56
C ASP A 307 0.73 15.83 13.11
N VAL A 308 0.64 14.84 12.21
CA VAL A 308 0.38 13.44 12.59
C VAL A 308 1.58 12.86 13.32
N VAL A 309 2.81 13.13 12.87
CA VAL A 309 4.04 12.67 13.52
C VAL A 309 4.15 13.25 14.94
N GLU A 310 3.89 14.55 15.12
CA GLU A 310 3.88 15.17 16.44
C GLU A 310 2.78 14.62 17.34
N LEU A 311 1.58 14.36 16.79
CA LEU A 311 0.51 13.72 17.54
C LEU A 311 0.91 12.30 17.96
N VAL A 312 1.51 11.51 17.07
CA VAL A 312 2.06 10.19 17.37
C VAL A 312 3.09 10.27 18.50
N ARG A 313 4.03 11.21 18.44
CA ARG A 313 5.06 11.42 19.48
C ARG A 313 4.43 11.69 20.85
N ARG A 314 3.42 12.57 20.92
CA ARG A 314 2.70 12.89 22.16
C ARG A 314 1.95 11.69 22.72
N VAL A 315 1.26 10.93 21.87
CA VAL A 315 0.53 9.73 22.29
C VAL A 315 1.51 8.68 22.84
N ARG A 316 2.60 8.38 22.11
CA ARG A 316 3.63 7.43 22.54
C ARG A 316 4.24 7.83 23.88
N ALA A 317 4.62 9.10 24.05
CA ALA A 317 5.21 9.60 25.28
C ALA A 317 4.26 9.45 26.48
N LYS A 318 2.98 9.81 26.31
CA LYS A 318 1.98 9.70 27.38
C LYS A 318 1.69 8.24 27.75
N VAL A 319 1.50 7.37 26.76
CA VAL A 319 1.27 5.93 27.01
C VAL A 319 2.47 5.30 27.71
N LYS A 320 3.70 5.61 27.29
CA LYS A 320 4.91 5.12 27.94
C LYS A 320 5.01 5.59 29.39
N ALA A 321 4.75 6.86 29.64
CA ALA A 321 4.86 7.45 30.98
C ALA A 321 3.83 6.88 31.97
N GLU A 322 2.59 6.64 31.53
CA GLU A 322 1.49 6.26 32.43
C GLU A 322 1.24 4.75 32.49
N SER A 323 1.61 3.98 31.46
CA SER A 323 1.36 2.53 31.41
C SER A 323 2.62 1.67 31.25
N GLY A 324 3.77 2.27 30.96
CA GLY A 324 5.02 1.56 30.68
C GLY A 324 5.12 0.96 29.27
N TYR A 325 4.02 0.90 28.50
CA TYR A 325 4.04 0.38 27.13
C TYR A 325 4.62 1.40 26.15
N LEU A 326 5.58 0.95 25.32
CA LEU A 326 6.03 1.71 24.15
C LEU A 326 5.23 1.27 22.93
N LEU A 327 4.40 2.16 22.40
CA LEU A 327 3.62 1.88 21.20
C LEU A 327 4.47 2.02 19.94
N GLU A 328 4.43 1.01 19.07
CA GLU A 328 5.09 1.02 17.76
C GLU A 328 4.10 1.40 16.65
N PRO A 329 4.45 2.32 15.74
CA PRO A 329 3.62 2.60 14.57
C PRO A 329 3.38 1.35 13.68
N GLU A 330 2.14 1.17 13.22
CA GLU A 330 1.75 0.17 12.20
C GLU A 330 1.62 0.80 10.80
N VAL A 331 1.18 2.06 10.75
CA VAL A 331 1.09 2.84 9.51
C VAL A 331 2.48 3.00 8.92
N LEU A 332 2.63 2.83 7.61
CA LEU A 332 3.92 3.07 6.94
C LEU A 332 4.09 4.56 6.68
N LEU A 333 5.19 5.12 7.16
CA LEU A 333 5.65 6.45 6.78
C LEU A 333 6.39 6.36 5.43
N VAL A 334 5.93 7.12 4.44
CA VAL A 334 6.48 7.11 3.08
C VAL A 334 7.22 8.41 2.82
N GLY A 335 8.44 8.31 2.30
CA GLY A 335 9.34 9.45 2.06
C GLY A 335 10.21 9.85 3.26
N GLN A 336 9.99 9.21 4.41
CA GLN A 336 10.77 9.32 5.66
C GLN A 336 10.67 7.96 6.39
N SER A 337 11.44 7.78 7.46
CA SER A 337 11.31 6.62 8.36
C SER A 337 10.79 7.03 9.75
N TRP A 338 10.10 6.11 10.44
CA TRP A 338 9.62 6.38 11.79
C TRP A 338 10.77 6.58 12.78
N ASP A 339 11.85 5.82 12.64
CA ASP A 339 13.03 5.88 13.51
C ASP A 339 13.66 7.29 13.45
N GLU A 340 13.83 7.85 12.24
CA GLU A 340 14.34 9.22 12.04
C GLU A 340 13.47 10.28 12.72
N VAL A 341 12.14 10.20 12.55
CA VAL A 341 11.25 11.26 13.04
C VAL A 341 10.88 11.10 14.51
N LEU A 342 11.00 9.90 15.07
CA LEU A 342 10.77 9.63 16.48
C LEU A 342 12.06 9.72 17.31
N GLY A 343 13.23 9.73 16.66
CA GLY A 343 14.53 9.87 17.31
C GLY A 343 14.94 8.63 18.10
N GLU A 344 14.62 7.45 17.56
CA GLU A 344 14.90 6.14 18.17
C GLU A 344 16.07 5.43 17.50
#